data_AF-A0A3B0W212-F1
#
_entry.id   AF-A0A3B0W212-F1
#
_cell.length_a   1.000
_cell.length_b   1.000
_cell.length_c   1.000
_cell.angle_alpha   90.00
_cell.angle_beta   90.00
_cell.angle_gamma   90.00
#
_symmetry.space_group_name_H-M   'P 1'
#
loop_
_entity.id
_entity.type
_entity.pdbx_description
1 polymer ?
#
loop_
_entity_poly.entity_id
_entity_poly.type
_entity_poly.pdbx_seq_one_letter_code
_entity_poly.pdbx_strand_id
1 'polypeptide(L)'
;MTGQPPHDHRDQILLYNYLRSGGGRAPDGEWLGLESLPNTISKIKTLSTYGEEPLARCLSATGADNFQRAVHDMGGQMVPESGADLAARIPVLPMVPEYILFWAEEADDNFPARVKILFDHHILDFLDLESIVFSAERLTDHLLEYIEDTPDNSGGGRQP
;
A
#
# COMPACT_ATOMS: atom_id res chain seq x y z
N MET A 1 11.10 -0.37 -24.21
CA MET A 1 10.99 0.24 -22.87
C MET A 1 12.37 0.74 -22.49
N THR A 2 12.58 2.05 -22.51
CA THR A 2 13.83 2.68 -22.09
C THR A 2 13.73 2.87 -20.58
N GLY A 3 14.39 2.01 -19.81
CA GLY A 3 14.46 2.17 -18.35
C GLY A 3 15.15 3.49 -18.03
N GLN A 4 14.44 4.43 -17.41
CA GLN A 4 15.03 5.60 -16.78
C GLN A 4 15.36 5.22 -15.34
N PRO A 5 16.50 5.67 -14.78
CA PRO A 5 16.78 5.48 -13.36
C PRO A 5 15.70 6.16 -12.53
N PRO A 6 15.29 5.59 -11.37
CA PRO A 6 14.39 6.28 -10.46
C PRO A 6 14.99 7.62 -10.04
N HIS A 7 14.18 8.68 -10.05
CA HIS A 7 14.62 10.01 -9.65
C HIS A 7 14.78 10.12 -8.12
N ASP A 8 14.04 9.32 -7.33
CA ASP A 8 14.16 9.28 -5.88
C ASP A 8 15.27 8.30 -5.45
N HIS A 9 16.18 8.75 -4.58
CA HIS A 9 17.24 7.92 -3.99
C HIS A 9 16.69 6.76 -3.17
N ARG A 10 15.48 6.91 -2.64
CA ARG A 10 14.77 5.90 -1.86
C ARG A 10 14.43 4.71 -2.74
N ASP A 11 13.90 4.95 -3.93
CA ASP A 11 13.61 3.88 -4.89
C ASP A 11 14.89 3.14 -5.32
N GLN A 12 16.00 3.88 -5.48
CA GLN A 12 17.30 3.28 -5.80
C GLN A 12 17.79 2.35 -4.68
N ILE A 13 17.65 2.75 -3.41
CA ILE A 13 18.00 1.92 -2.25
C ILE A 13 17.11 0.67 -2.20
N LEU A 14 15.79 0.84 -2.35
CA LEU A 14 14.84 -0.27 -2.33
C LEU A 14 15.13 -1.28 -3.44
N LEU A 15 15.35 -0.80 -4.68
CA LEU A 15 15.70 -1.65 -5.81
C LEU A 15 17.05 -2.35 -5.61
N TYR A 16 18.06 -1.65 -5.08
CA TYR A 16 19.34 -2.27 -4.77
C TYR A 16 19.19 -3.39 -3.75
N ASN A 17 18.47 -3.16 -2.65
CA ASN A 17 18.25 -4.17 -1.62
C ASN A 17 17.46 -5.37 -2.16
N TYR A 18 16.41 -5.11 -2.96
CA TYR A 18 15.64 -6.14 -3.65
C TYR A 18 16.52 -6.98 -4.59
N LEU A 19 17.32 -6.36 -5.46
CA LEU A 19 18.21 -7.08 -6.38
C LEU A 19 19.31 -7.84 -5.62
N ARG A 20 19.84 -7.27 -4.53
CA ARG A 20 20.87 -7.86 -3.69
C ARG A 20 20.38 -9.10 -2.94
N SER A 21 19.08 -9.21 -2.66
CA SER A 21 18.51 -10.41 -2.02
C SER A 21 18.84 -11.71 -2.78
N GLY A 22 19.03 -11.62 -4.10
CA GLY A 22 19.23 -12.78 -4.95
C GLY A 22 17.94 -13.53 -5.27
N GLY A 23 16.80 -13.03 -4.78
CA GLY A 23 15.48 -13.64 -4.91
C GLY A 23 15.27 -14.84 -3.98
N GLY A 24 14.01 -15.25 -3.88
CA GLY A 24 13.63 -16.45 -3.15
C GLY A 24 12.30 -17.00 -3.63
N ARG A 25 11.48 -17.48 -2.69
CA ARG A 25 10.24 -18.15 -3.03
C ARG A 25 9.21 -17.16 -3.57
N ALA A 26 8.41 -17.61 -4.54
CA ALA A 26 7.32 -16.78 -5.04
C ALA A 26 6.27 -16.52 -3.95
N PRO A 27 5.67 -15.32 -3.92
CA PRO A 27 4.58 -15.04 -2.99
C PRO A 27 3.43 -16.01 -3.27
N ASP A 28 2.86 -16.58 -2.21
CA ASP A 28 1.77 -17.55 -2.28
C ASP A 28 0.42 -16.99 -1.81
N GLY A 29 0.41 -15.73 -1.36
CA GLY A 29 -0.81 -15.02 -0.99
C GLY A 29 -1.26 -15.28 0.44
N GLU A 30 -0.38 -15.81 1.29
CA GLU A 30 -0.57 -15.77 2.74
C GLU A 30 -0.06 -14.45 3.30
N TRP A 31 -0.99 -13.63 3.80
CA TRP A 31 -0.72 -12.25 4.22
C TRP A 31 -0.50 -12.15 5.73
N LEU A 32 0.56 -11.45 6.12
CA LEU A 32 0.94 -11.22 7.50
C LEU A 32 1.05 -9.72 7.79
N GLY A 33 0.63 -9.32 8.99
CA GLY A 33 0.98 -8.00 9.52
C GLY A 33 2.47 -7.95 9.89
N LEU A 34 3.04 -6.74 9.87
CA LEU A 34 4.45 -6.53 10.27
C LEU A 34 4.73 -7.06 11.69
N GLU A 35 3.74 -7.01 12.58
CA GLU A 35 3.77 -7.55 13.93
C GLU A 35 4.01 -9.07 14.01
N SER A 36 3.75 -9.80 12.94
CA SER A 36 4.00 -11.25 12.86
C SER A 36 5.44 -11.59 12.44
N LEU A 37 6.21 -10.61 11.96
CA LEU A 37 7.61 -10.81 11.61
C LEU A 37 8.52 -10.65 12.85
N PRO A 38 9.66 -11.37 12.90
CA PRO A 38 10.58 -11.27 14.02
C PRO A 38 11.21 -9.88 14.13
N ASN A 39 11.45 -9.40 15.36
CA ASN A 39 12.19 -8.15 15.65
C ASN A 39 11.56 -6.85 15.08
N THR A 40 10.23 -6.79 14.95
CA THR A 40 9.52 -5.64 14.35
C THR A 40 8.91 -4.63 15.31
N ILE A 41 9.02 -4.81 16.63
CA ILE A 41 8.34 -3.95 17.61
C ILE A 41 8.58 -2.45 17.35
N SER A 42 9.82 -2.05 17.06
CA SER A 42 10.15 -0.65 16.77
C SER A 42 9.68 -0.16 15.39
N LYS A 43 9.39 -1.07 14.47
CA LYS A 43 8.98 -0.78 13.09
C LYS A 43 7.47 -0.72 12.90
N ILE A 44 6.69 -1.43 13.75
CA ILE A 44 5.22 -1.37 13.73
C ILE A 44 4.74 0.08 13.87
N LYS A 45 5.32 0.84 14.81
CA LYS A 45 4.95 2.24 15.00
C LYS A 45 5.33 3.10 13.80
N THR A 46 6.50 2.88 13.21
CA THR A 46 6.94 3.59 12.00
C THR A 46 5.99 3.35 10.83
N LEU A 47 5.68 2.08 10.54
CA LEU A 47 4.73 1.71 9.48
C LEU A 47 3.35 2.32 9.73
N SER A 48 2.89 2.30 10.99
CA SER A 48 1.61 2.90 11.34
C SER A 48 1.59 4.40 11.06
N THR A 49 2.59 5.15 11.54
CA THR A 49 2.65 6.62 11.38
C THR A 49 2.88 7.09 9.95
N TYR A 50 3.71 6.39 9.17
CA TYR A 50 4.14 6.85 7.84
C TYR A 50 3.50 6.09 6.68
N GLY A 51 2.95 4.89 6.91
CA GLY A 51 2.28 4.09 5.91
C GLY A 51 0.76 4.07 6.09
N GLU A 52 0.30 3.54 7.23
CA GLU A 52 -1.13 3.22 7.44
C GLU A 52 -1.99 4.45 7.76
N GLU A 53 -1.57 5.30 8.71
CA GLU A 53 -2.34 6.47 9.13
C GLU A 53 -2.58 7.51 8.00
N PRO A 54 -1.60 7.85 7.14
CA PRO A 54 -1.82 8.75 6.01
C PRO A 54 -2.85 8.20 5.02
N LEU A 55 -2.76 6.90 4.69
CA LEU A 55 -3.74 6.24 3.83
C LEU A 55 -5.12 6.25 4.46
N ALA A 56 -5.26 5.92 5.74
CA ALA A 56 -6.55 5.92 6.43
C ALA A 56 -7.23 7.29 6.35
N ARG A 57 -6.48 8.38 6.59
CA ARG A 57 -7.01 9.75 6.46
C ARG A 57 -7.42 10.08 5.03
N CYS A 58 -6.61 9.72 4.05
CA CYS A 58 -6.89 9.98 2.63
C CYS A 58 -8.14 9.21 2.16
N LEU A 59 -8.20 7.90 2.39
CA LEU A 59 -9.32 7.06 1.96
C LEU A 59 -10.64 7.49 2.61
N SER A 60 -10.60 7.95 3.86
CA SER A 60 -11.78 8.51 4.54
C SER A 60 -12.29 9.80 3.89
N ALA A 61 -11.40 10.62 3.35
CA ALA A 61 -11.76 11.90 2.74
C ALA A 61 -12.21 11.76 1.27
N THR A 62 -11.63 10.81 0.54
CA THR A 62 -11.70 10.77 -0.93
C THR A 62 -12.64 9.69 -1.47
N GLY A 63 -13.02 8.69 -0.65
CA GLY A 63 -13.95 7.62 -1.02
C GLY A 63 -13.33 6.49 -1.88
N ALA A 64 -14.10 5.42 -2.09
CA ALA A 64 -13.63 4.16 -2.67
C ALA A 64 -13.21 4.27 -4.16
N ASP A 65 -13.92 5.06 -4.96
CA ASP A 65 -13.72 5.11 -6.42
C ASP A 65 -12.33 5.62 -6.81
N ASN A 66 -11.84 6.64 -6.10
CA ASN A 66 -10.54 7.22 -6.37
C ASN A 66 -9.41 6.28 -5.93
N PHE A 67 -9.59 5.58 -4.80
CA PHE A 67 -8.66 4.54 -4.37
C PHE A 67 -8.59 3.39 -5.38
N GLN A 68 -9.74 2.89 -5.85
CA GLN A 68 -9.78 1.81 -6.85
C GLN A 68 -9.05 2.18 -8.15
N ARG A 69 -9.22 3.43 -8.62
CA ARG A 69 -8.51 3.90 -9.80
C ARG A 69 -6.99 4.01 -9.56
N ALA A 70 -6.57 4.60 -8.44
CA ALA A 70 -5.15 4.67 -8.08
C ALA A 70 -4.51 3.28 -7.98
N VAL A 71 -5.20 2.32 -7.36
CA VAL A 71 -4.78 0.91 -7.31
C VAL A 71 -4.59 0.35 -8.72
N HIS A 72 -5.54 0.58 -9.63
CA HIS A 72 -5.46 0.09 -11.01
C HIS A 72 -4.29 0.73 -11.77
N ASP A 73 -4.08 2.04 -11.63
CA ASP A 73 -3.02 2.77 -12.34
C ASP A 73 -1.61 2.36 -11.88
N MET A 74 -1.49 1.90 -10.63
CA MET A 74 -0.29 1.25 -10.09
C MET A 74 -0.14 -0.23 -10.51
N GLY A 75 -1.02 -0.75 -11.36
CA GLY A 75 -1.03 -2.17 -11.77
C GLY A 75 -1.50 -3.13 -10.68
N GLY A 76 -2.11 -2.59 -9.61
CA GLY A 76 -2.77 -3.36 -8.56
C GLY A 76 -4.18 -3.79 -8.95
N GLN A 77 -4.82 -4.50 -8.01
CA GLN A 77 -6.18 -4.99 -8.16
C GLN A 77 -6.95 -4.87 -6.86
N MET A 78 -8.23 -4.50 -6.95
CA MET A 78 -9.16 -4.67 -5.84
C MET A 78 -9.41 -6.16 -5.62
N VAL A 79 -9.52 -6.57 -4.36
CA VAL A 79 -9.70 -7.97 -3.96
C VAL A 79 -10.92 -8.07 -3.04
N PRO A 80 -11.79 -9.07 -3.22
CA PRO A 80 -12.88 -9.29 -2.28
C PRO A 80 -12.32 -9.71 -0.92
N GLU A 81 -12.64 -8.96 0.13
CA GLU A 81 -12.35 -9.31 1.51
C GLU A 81 -13.62 -9.09 2.34
N SER A 82 -14.02 -10.11 3.08
CA SER A 82 -15.25 -10.08 3.89
C SER A 82 -15.10 -9.28 5.18
N GLY A 83 -13.86 -9.16 5.66
CA GLY A 83 -13.54 -8.51 6.92
C GLY A 83 -13.19 -7.04 6.82
N ALA A 84 -13.23 -6.40 5.64
CA ALA A 84 -12.83 -5.01 5.42
C ALA A 84 -13.73 -4.33 4.38
N ASP A 85 -13.89 -3.01 4.46
CA ASP A 85 -14.72 -2.24 3.50
C ASP A 85 -14.07 -2.18 2.12
N LEU A 86 -12.74 -2.06 2.09
CA LEU A 86 -11.95 -2.15 0.86
C LEU A 86 -10.72 -3.01 1.11
N ALA A 87 -10.34 -3.77 0.08
CA ALA A 87 -9.08 -4.47 0.06
C ALA A 87 -8.43 -4.41 -1.34
N ALA A 88 -7.12 -4.28 -1.37
CA ALA A 88 -6.35 -4.19 -2.60
C ALA A 88 -5.03 -4.96 -2.50
N ARG A 89 -4.60 -5.53 -3.61
CA ARG A 89 -3.26 -6.13 -3.77
C ARG A 89 -2.49 -5.34 -4.82
N ILE A 90 -1.33 -4.81 -4.44
CA ILE A 90 -0.53 -3.91 -5.28
C ILE A 90 0.88 -4.50 -5.46
N PRO A 91 1.36 -4.69 -6.70
CA PRO A 91 2.70 -5.21 -6.96
C PRO A 91 3.76 -4.11 -6.81
N VAL A 92 4.23 -3.85 -5.59
CA VAL A 92 5.28 -2.83 -5.33
C VAL A 92 6.58 -3.18 -6.06
N LEU A 93 6.95 -4.46 -6.03
CA LEU A 93 7.99 -5.05 -6.89
C LEU A 93 7.50 -6.42 -7.42
N PRO A 94 8.13 -7.00 -8.45
CA PRO A 94 7.64 -8.22 -9.09
C PRO A 94 7.35 -9.41 -8.14
N MET A 95 8.13 -9.53 -7.06
CA MET A 95 8.00 -10.59 -6.05
C MET A 95 7.66 -10.05 -4.66
N VAL A 96 7.32 -8.76 -4.57
CA VAL A 96 6.92 -8.09 -3.32
C VAL A 96 5.58 -7.40 -3.55
N PRO A 97 4.47 -8.18 -3.58
CA PRO A 97 3.15 -7.58 -3.51
C PRO A 97 2.87 -7.15 -2.07
N GLU A 98 2.17 -6.03 -1.93
CA GLU A 98 1.62 -5.58 -0.66
C GLU A 98 0.10 -5.62 -0.72
N TYR A 99 -0.51 -5.90 0.43
CA TYR A 99 -1.96 -6.07 0.55
C TYR A 99 -2.50 -5.05 1.54
N ILE A 100 -3.45 -4.24 1.08
CA ILE A 100 -4.06 -3.17 1.86
C ILE A 100 -5.44 -3.61 2.29
N LEU A 101 -5.74 -3.43 3.58
CA LEU A 101 -7.07 -3.51 4.15
C LEU A 101 -7.48 -2.13 4.65
N PHE A 102 -8.71 -1.72 4.37
CA PHE A 102 -9.29 -0.47 4.86
C PHE A 102 -10.63 -0.72 5.52
N TRP A 103 -10.84 -0.07 6.66
CA TRP A 103 -12.10 0.03 7.38
C TRP A 103 -12.50 1.50 7.46
N ALA A 104 -13.73 1.80 7.05
CA ALA A 104 -14.31 3.13 7.13
C ALA A 104 -14.59 3.53 8.58
N GLU A 105 -14.72 4.84 8.81
CA GLU A 105 -15.11 5.35 10.12
C GLU A 105 -16.57 4.97 10.43
N GLU A 106 -16.79 4.39 11.61
CA GLU A 106 -18.13 4.09 12.12
C GLU A 106 -18.49 5.14 13.18
N ALA A 107 -19.28 6.14 12.75
CA ALA A 107 -19.66 7.28 13.60
C ALA A 107 -20.44 6.86 14.86
N ASP A 108 -21.19 5.77 14.79
CA ASP A 108 -22.03 5.30 15.89
C ASP A 108 -21.20 4.71 17.05
N ASP A 109 -20.06 4.07 16.74
CA ASP A 109 -19.22 3.39 17.71
C ASP A 109 -17.89 4.12 17.98
N ASN A 110 -17.69 5.30 17.38
CA ASN A 110 -16.48 6.13 17.50
C ASN A 110 -15.20 5.35 17.14
N PHE A 111 -15.31 4.46 16.14
CA PHE A 111 -14.17 3.77 15.57
C PHE A 111 -13.61 4.58 14.41
N PRO A 112 -12.39 5.16 14.54
CA PRO A 112 -11.79 5.91 13.44
C PRO A 112 -11.47 4.97 12.29
N ALA A 113 -11.51 5.52 11.08
CA ALA A 113 -11.08 4.78 9.90
C ALA A 113 -9.64 4.27 10.06
N ARG A 114 -9.38 3.09 9.51
CA ARG A 114 -8.12 2.37 9.71
C ARG A 114 -7.66 1.74 8.41
N VAL A 115 -6.34 1.71 8.24
CA VAL A 115 -5.67 0.91 7.21
C VAL A 115 -4.76 -0.12 7.88
N LYS A 116 -4.63 -1.29 7.27
CA LYS A 116 -3.52 -2.23 7.53
C LYS A 116 -2.79 -2.49 6.23
N ILE A 117 -1.46 -2.39 6.27
CA ILE A 117 -0.59 -2.90 5.20
C ILE A 117 -0.07 -4.26 5.64
N LEU A 118 -0.25 -5.25 4.79
CA LEU A 118 0.14 -6.64 4.97
C LEU A 118 1.13 -7.06 3.90
N PHE A 119 1.96 -8.03 4.26
CA PHE A 119 3.05 -8.55 3.43
C PHE A 119 2.89 -10.04 3.23
N ASP A 120 3.34 -10.57 2.11
CA ASP A 120 3.41 -12.02 1.89
C ASP A 120 4.35 -12.66 2.93
N HIS A 121 4.05 -13.88 3.41
CA HIS A 121 4.87 -14.50 4.44
C HIS A 121 6.31 -14.77 4.00
N HIS A 122 6.58 -14.80 2.69
CA HIS A 122 7.93 -14.95 2.11
C HIS A 122 8.67 -13.63 1.90
N ILE A 123 8.13 -12.50 2.37
CA ILE A 123 8.71 -11.17 2.14
C ILE A 123 10.19 -11.03 2.54
N LEU A 124 10.60 -11.75 3.59
CA LEU A 124 11.98 -11.74 4.10
C LEU A 124 13.00 -12.40 3.15
N ASP A 125 12.55 -13.15 2.16
CA ASP A 125 13.41 -13.66 1.09
C ASP A 125 13.89 -12.54 0.17
N PHE A 126 13.19 -11.40 0.14
CA PHE A 126 13.45 -10.29 -0.79
C PHE A 126 13.89 -9.02 -0.10
N LEU A 127 13.36 -8.70 1.09
CA LEU A 127 13.60 -7.44 1.78
C LEU A 127 13.92 -7.66 3.26
N ASP A 128 14.87 -6.88 3.78
CA ASP A 128 15.05 -6.76 5.22
C ASP A 128 13.94 -5.90 5.85
N LEU A 129 13.84 -5.92 7.18
CA LEU A 129 12.76 -5.23 7.90
C LEU A 129 12.71 -3.73 7.63
N GLU A 130 13.86 -3.09 7.41
CA GLU A 130 13.91 -1.66 7.09
C GLU A 130 13.35 -1.41 5.69
N SER A 131 13.75 -2.24 4.73
CA SER A 131 13.27 -2.17 3.35
C SER A 131 11.78 -2.51 3.21
N ILE A 132 11.23 -3.37 4.08
CA ILE A 132 9.78 -3.69 4.13
C ILE A 132 8.96 -2.47 4.58
N VAL A 133 9.36 -1.82 5.68
CA VAL A 133 8.67 -0.61 6.13
C VAL A 133 8.77 0.47 5.06
N PHE A 134 9.94 0.58 4.47
CA PHE A 134 10.23 1.57 3.45
C PHE A 134 9.47 1.34 2.14
N SER A 135 9.25 0.10 1.74
CA SER A 135 8.43 -0.23 0.56
C SER A 135 6.97 0.17 0.80
N ALA A 136 6.45 -0.07 2.00
CA ALA A 136 5.11 0.35 2.38
C ALA A 136 4.96 1.88 2.45
N GLU A 137 5.98 2.59 2.95
CA GLU A 137 5.99 4.05 2.89
C GLU A 137 6.00 4.59 1.45
N ARG A 138 6.79 3.98 0.54
CA ARG A 138 6.77 4.35 -0.89
C ARG A 138 5.43 4.05 -1.54
N LEU A 139 4.83 2.90 -1.23
CA LEU A 139 3.50 2.56 -1.70
C LEU A 139 2.48 3.61 -1.26
N THR A 140 2.52 4.01 0.01
CA THR A 140 1.66 5.07 0.53
C THR A 140 1.89 6.39 -0.21
N ASP A 141 3.14 6.85 -0.32
CA ASP A 141 3.47 8.10 -1.02
C ASP A 141 2.88 8.11 -2.45
N HIS A 142 3.11 7.04 -3.21
CA HIS A 142 2.58 6.93 -4.58
C HIS A 142 1.05 6.87 -4.61
N LEU A 143 0.42 6.07 -3.76
CA LEU A 143 -1.05 6.01 -3.73
C LEU A 143 -1.66 7.39 -3.46
N LEU A 144 -1.08 8.16 -2.53
CA LEU A 144 -1.53 9.52 -2.25
C LEU A 144 -1.36 10.43 -3.49
N GLU A 145 -0.22 10.36 -4.17
CA GLU A 145 0.02 11.10 -5.43
C GLU A 145 -1.04 10.75 -6.49
N TYR A 146 -1.31 9.46 -6.75
CA TYR A 146 -2.31 9.04 -7.73
C TYR A 146 -3.74 9.45 -7.37
N ILE A 147 -4.07 9.47 -6.07
CA ILE A 147 -5.39 9.89 -5.58
C ILE A 147 -5.54 11.42 -5.76
N GLU A 148 -4.52 12.19 -5.44
CA GLU A 148 -4.52 13.67 -5.56
C GLU A 148 -4.47 14.16 -7.00
N ASP A 149 -3.72 13.48 -7.88
CA ASP A 149 -3.57 13.84 -9.29
C ASP A 149 -4.83 13.57 -10.13
N THR A 150 -5.86 12.95 -9.56
CA THR A 150 -7.11 12.78 -10.30
C THR A 150 -7.94 14.08 -10.25
N PRO A 151 -8.19 14.75 -11.39
CA PRO A 151 -9.15 15.84 -11.43
C PRO A 151 -10.55 15.32 -11.07
N ASP A 152 -11.21 16.02 -10.15
CA ASP A 152 -12.59 15.79 -9.75
C ASP A 152 -13.52 15.94 -10.97
N ASN A 153 -13.90 14.82 -11.59
CA ASN A 153 -14.86 14.83 -12.70
C ASN A 153 -16.32 14.72 -12.18
N SER A 154 -16.59 15.24 -10.98
CA SER A 154 -17.93 15.40 -10.42
C SER A 154 -18.54 16.74 -10.85
N GLY A 155 -18.66 16.97 -12.15
CA GLY A 155 -19.14 18.25 -12.69
C GLY A 155 -20.03 18.12 -13.93
N GLY A 156 -21.34 18.00 -13.71
CA GLY A 156 -22.32 18.59 -14.64
C GLY A 156 -23.16 17.62 -15.49
N GLY A 157 -24.29 17.18 -14.93
CA GLY A 157 -25.40 16.58 -15.65
C GLY A 157 -26.75 17.14 -15.21
N ARG A 158 -26.91 18.46 -15.12
CA ARG A 158 -28.23 19.10 -14.97
C ARG A 158 -28.72 19.53 -16.35
N GLN A 159 -29.57 18.70 -16.95
CA GLN A 159 -30.38 19.06 -18.11
C GLN A 159 -31.33 20.21 -17.75
N PRO A 160 -31.54 21.19 -18.64
CA PRO A 160 -32.85 21.78 -18.85
C PRO A 160 -33.68 20.96 -19.85
#